data_AF-A0A2T5HA57-F1
#
_entry.id   AF-A0A2T5HA57-F1
#
_cell.length_a   1.000
_cell.length_b   1.000
_cell.length_c   1.000
_cell.angle_alpha   90.00
_cell.angle_beta   90.00
_cell.angle_gamma   90.00
#
_symmetry.space_group_name_H-M   'P 1'
#
loop_
_entity.id
_entity.type
_entity.pdbx_description
1 polymer ?
#
loop_
_entity_poly.entity_id
_entity_poly.type
_entity_poly.pdbx_seq_one_letter_code
_entity_poly.pdbx_strand_id
1 'polypeptide(L)'
;MEPVLRAYKFLIFSPSYNPNEGGAVVLHKLCSLLNDLGHEACLYPLFRTFEIGQERWRSELSGFFASWLFAWRRKFVQNPAFNTRLLASLPADLNTNWIVIYPEIVLGNPLHASNVVRWFLHRPGYHMGRISIGEGEFHVDFNEFFTDAALPGCYKSQESLNVVHYPFDLYNLTGAASDETRTGTAYCVRKGKGKPVEHDLSDSILIDGLEHAEVATIFKRVKTFISYDTYTAYSALAVLCGAESIVVPDTGVEKLSWYKNPEMRYGLAYGFEDREWAKETAPLLEPTLRKGEARSVASVMKFVANVEEYFNKR
;
A
#
# COMPACT_ATOMS: atom_id res chain seq x y z
N MET A 1 -23.45 19.48 -29.66
CA MET A 1 -23.83 18.33 -28.81
C MET A 1 -22.71 18.21 -27.78
N GLU A 2 -22.95 18.63 -26.54
CA GLU A 2 -21.96 18.39 -25.48
C GLU A 2 -21.79 16.87 -25.32
N PRO A 3 -20.56 16.34 -25.25
CA PRO A 3 -20.36 14.93 -25.00
C PRO A 3 -20.94 14.59 -23.63
N VAL A 4 -21.90 13.66 -23.59
CA VAL A 4 -22.37 13.09 -22.33
C VAL A 4 -21.17 12.39 -21.70
N LEU A 5 -20.63 12.96 -20.62
CA LEU A 5 -19.56 12.34 -19.85
C LEU A 5 -20.04 10.98 -19.37
N ARG A 6 -19.39 9.91 -19.85
CA ARG A 6 -19.70 8.56 -19.43
C ARG A 6 -19.21 8.39 -18.00
N ALA A 7 -20.11 8.07 -17.10
CA ALA A 7 -19.76 7.69 -15.74
C ALA A 7 -19.19 6.27 -15.76
N TYR A 8 -17.93 6.09 -15.37
CA TYR A 8 -17.30 4.78 -15.32
C TYR A 8 -17.52 4.10 -13.96
N LYS A 9 -17.57 2.77 -14.00
CA LYS A 9 -17.47 1.90 -12.82
C LYS A 9 -16.02 1.47 -12.62
N PHE A 10 -15.61 1.20 -11.39
CA PHE A 10 -14.24 0.82 -11.08
C PHE A 10 -14.14 -0.63 -10.63
N LEU A 11 -13.24 -1.40 -11.24
CA LEU A 11 -12.91 -2.76 -10.82
C LEU A 11 -11.45 -2.81 -10.38
N ILE A 12 -11.20 -3.09 -9.10
CA ILE A 12 -9.84 -3.17 -8.55
C ILE A 12 -9.46 -4.64 -8.40
N PHE A 13 -8.43 -5.06 -9.14
CA PHE A 13 -7.90 -6.41 -9.08
C PHE A 13 -6.94 -6.52 -7.90
N SER A 14 -7.36 -7.22 -6.84
CA SER A 14 -6.72 -7.11 -5.53
C SER A 14 -6.52 -8.48 -4.87
N PRO A 15 -5.42 -8.69 -4.13
CA PRO A 15 -5.34 -9.82 -3.20
C PRO A 15 -6.40 -9.70 -2.10
N SER A 16 -6.60 -10.78 -1.33
CA SER A 16 -7.41 -10.71 -0.11
C SER A 16 -6.84 -9.69 0.87
N TYR A 17 -7.71 -9.07 1.66
CA TYR A 17 -7.29 -8.10 2.67
C TYR A 17 -6.32 -8.77 3.66
N ASN A 18 -5.16 -8.16 3.81
CA ASN A 18 -4.17 -8.52 4.82
C ASN A 18 -3.62 -7.21 5.41
N PRO A 19 -3.88 -6.91 6.70
CA PRO A 19 -3.42 -5.66 7.30
C PRO A 19 -1.89 -5.56 7.35
N ASN A 20 -1.17 -6.69 7.33
CA ASN A 20 0.30 -6.74 7.30
C ASN A 20 0.93 -6.41 5.93
N GLU A 21 0.10 -6.32 4.88
CA GLU A 21 0.52 -6.05 3.50
C GLU A 21 -0.03 -4.69 3.02
N GLY A 22 0.83 -3.66 3.01
CA GLY A 22 0.42 -2.31 2.63
C GLY A 22 -0.29 -2.24 1.27
N GLY A 23 0.15 -3.02 0.28
CA GLY A 23 -0.49 -3.09 -1.03
C GLY A 23 -1.94 -3.58 -0.98
N ALA A 24 -2.22 -4.62 -0.20
CA ALA A 24 -3.58 -5.12 0.00
C ALA A 24 -4.46 -4.07 0.70
N VAL A 25 -3.91 -3.40 1.73
CA VAL A 25 -4.63 -2.35 2.47
C VAL A 25 -5.03 -1.20 1.55
N VAL A 26 -4.10 -0.64 0.76
CA VAL A 26 -4.38 0.55 -0.06
C VAL A 26 -5.30 0.25 -1.24
N LEU A 27 -5.24 -0.95 -1.82
CA LEU A 27 -6.18 -1.38 -2.88
C LEU A 27 -7.62 -1.48 -2.36
N HIS A 28 -7.80 -2.09 -1.19
CA HIS A 28 -9.12 -2.17 -0.56
C HIS A 28 -9.59 -0.79 -0.09
N LYS A 29 -8.69 0.04 0.43
CA LYS A 29 -9.02 1.41 0.84
C LYS A 29 -9.42 2.28 -0.34
N LEU A 30 -8.77 2.16 -1.50
CA LEU A 30 -9.16 2.85 -2.73
C LEU A 30 -10.59 2.47 -3.13
N CYS A 31 -10.93 1.18 -3.10
CA CYS A 31 -12.29 0.73 -3.37
C CYS A 31 -13.32 1.36 -2.41
N SER A 32 -13.01 1.38 -1.10
CA SER A 32 -13.85 2.07 -0.12
C SER A 32 -14.03 3.54 -0.45
N LEU A 33 -12.93 4.29 -0.68
CA LEU A 33 -12.97 5.72 -0.93
C LEU A 33 -13.76 6.06 -2.20
N LEU A 34 -13.63 5.26 -3.26
CA LEU A 34 -14.44 5.43 -4.48
C LEU A 34 -15.93 5.26 -4.18
N ASN A 35 -16.32 4.22 -3.44
CA ASN A 35 -17.71 4.00 -3.03
C ASN A 35 -18.23 5.09 -2.09
N ASP A 36 -17.40 5.55 -1.15
CA ASP A 36 -17.73 6.61 -0.19
C ASP A 36 -17.91 7.98 -0.88
N LEU A 37 -17.23 8.18 -2.02
CA LEU A 37 -17.39 9.35 -2.90
C LEU A 37 -18.57 9.22 -3.89
N GLY A 38 -19.30 8.09 -3.88
CA GLY A 38 -20.48 7.87 -4.71
C GLY A 38 -20.22 7.18 -6.05
N HIS A 39 -18.99 6.74 -6.33
CA HIS A 39 -18.70 5.92 -7.51
C HIS A 39 -19.07 4.45 -7.28
N GLU A 40 -19.36 3.71 -8.34
CA GLU A 40 -19.56 2.26 -8.24
C GLU A 40 -18.20 1.55 -8.36
N ALA A 41 -17.66 1.08 -7.23
CA ALA A 41 -16.38 0.38 -7.18
C ALA A 41 -16.49 -1.01 -6.57
N CYS A 42 -15.85 -1.99 -7.20
CA CYS A 42 -15.80 -3.37 -6.75
C CYS A 42 -14.37 -3.92 -6.72
N LEU A 43 -14.15 -4.90 -5.85
CA LEU A 43 -12.96 -5.74 -5.83
C LEU A 43 -13.17 -6.98 -6.71
N TYR A 44 -12.11 -7.42 -7.36
CA TYR A 44 -12.05 -8.72 -8.02
C TYR A 44 -10.81 -9.51 -7.56
N PRO A 45 -10.93 -10.80 -7.20
CA PRO A 45 -9.82 -11.56 -6.65
C PRO A 45 -8.63 -11.69 -7.60
N LEU A 46 -7.46 -11.24 -7.14
CA LEU A 46 -6.19 -11.42 -7.85
C LEU A 46 -5.81 -12.90 -7.90
N PHE A 47 -5.62 -13.42 -9.12
CA PHE A 47 -4.95 -14.70 -9.38
C PHE A 47 -3.56 -14.43 -9.95
N ARG A 48 -2.62 -15.39 -9.78
CA ARG A 48 -1.28 -15.23 -10.33
C ARG A 48 -1.33 -15.10 -11.85
N THR A 49 -0.71 -14.04 -12.34
CA THR A 49 -0.49 -13.82 -13.77
C THR A 49 0.87 -14.38 -14.16
N PHE A 50 0.93 -14.99 -15.35
CA PHE A 50 2.15 -15.60 -15.89
C PHE A 50 2.34 -15.05 -17.31
N GLU A 51 3.58 -14.76 -17.69
CA GLU A 51 3.93 -14.55 -19.10
C GLU A 51 4.15 -15.92 -19.73
N ILE A 52 3.35 -16.26 -20.74
CA ILE A 52 3.46 -17.54 -21.43
C ILE A 52 4.69 -17.51 -22.34
N GLY A 53 5.77 -18.17 -21.93
CA GLY A 53 6.92 -18.41 -22.80
C GLY A 53 6.66 -19.53 -23.82
N GLN A 54 7.16 -19.41 -25.05
CA GLN A 54 6.94 -20.41 -26.12
C GLN A 54 7.34 -21.84 -25.72
N GLU A 55 8.33 -22.02 -24.84
CA GLU A 55 8.84 -23.35 -24.46
C GLU A 55 8.20 -23.96 -23.19
N ARG A 56 7.48 -23.18 -22.35
CA ARG A 56 6.96 -23.64 -21.04
C ARG A 56 5.45 -23.48 -20.85
N TRP A 57 4.72 -23.24 -21.93
CA TRP A 57 3.29 -22.90 -21.91
C TRP A 57 2.40 -23.93 -21.20
N ARG A 58 2.69 -25.24 -21.28
CA ARG A 58 1.86 -26.28 -20.62
C ARG A 58 1.93 -26.21 -19.08
N SER A 59 3.13 -26.07 -18.51
CA SER A 59 3.29 -25.94 -17.05
C SER A 59 2.75 -24.62 -16.54
N GLU A 60 2.88 -23.54 -17.30
CA GLU A 60 2.41 -22.22 -16.92
C GLU A 60 0.89 -22.08 -16.99
N LEU A 61 0.23 -22.68 -17.99
CA LEU A 61 -1.22 -22.80 -18.03
C LEU A 61 -1.74 -23.61 -16.85
N SER A 62 -1.12 -24.75 -16.52
CA SER A 62 -1.53 -25.55 -15.36
C SER A 62 -1.37 -24.76 -14.04
N GLY A 63 -0.29 -23.97 -13.91
CA GLY A 63 -0.07 -23.07 -12.78
C GLY A 63 -1.06 -21.90 -12.73
N PHE A 64 -1.44 -21.36 -13.88
CA PHE A 64 -2.50 -20.36 -14.03
C PHE A 64 -3.85 -20.91 -13.57
N PHE A 65 -4.29 -22.03 -14.14
CA PHE A 65 -5.56 -22.67 -13.75
C PHE A 65 -5.55 -23.05 -12.28
N ALA A 66 -4.47 -23.64 -11.77
CA ALA A 66 -4.33 -23.96 -10.36
C ALA A 66 -4.40 -22.71 -9.48
N SER A 67 -3.71 -21.62 -9.84
CA SER A 67 -3.78 -20.36 -9.09
C SER A 67 -5.16 -19.72 -9.15
N TRP A 68 -5.82 -19.74 -10.31
CA TRP A 68 -7.16 -19.20 -10.50
C TRP A 68 -8.19 -20.00 -9.69
N LEU A 69 -8.17 -21.34 -9.78
CA LEU A 69 -8.96 -22.25 -8.95
C LEU A 69 -8.67 -22.05 -7.46
N PHE A 70 -7.41 -21.88 -7.07
CA PHE A 70 -7.01 -21.68 -5.68
C PHE A 70 -7.48 -20.33 -5.14
N ALA A 71 -7.37 -19.26 -5.93
CA ALA A 71 -7.90 -17.94 -5.59
C ALA A 71 -9.43 -17.97 -5.46
N TRP A 72 -10.11 -18.72 -6.32
CA TRP A 72 -11.57 -18.87 -6.29
C TRP A 72 -12.06 -19.79 -5.16
N ARG A 73 -11.28 -20.81 -4.78
CA ARG A 73 -11.59 -21.73 -3.67
C ARG A 73 -11.27 -21.16 -2.30
N ARG A 74 -10.28 -20.27 -2.19
CA ARG A 74 -9.99 -19.58 -0.92
C ARG A 74 -11.06 -18.53 -0.67
N LYS A 75 -11.50 -18.45 0.59
CA LYS A 75 -12.38 -17.38 1.04
C LYS A 75 -11.66 -16.04 0.88
N PHE A 76 -12.14 -15.21 -0.03
CA PHE A 76 -11.63 -13.85 -0.17
C PHE A 76 -12.02 -13.04 1.05
N VAL A 77 -11.04 -12.41 1.71
CA VAL A 77 -11.24 -11.61 2.92
C VAL A 77 -11.30 -10.14 2.55
N GLN A 78 -12.26 -9.41 3.10
CA GLN A 78 -12.41 -7.96 3.01
C GLN A 78 -12.27 -7.35 4.40
N ASN A 79 -11.88 -6.09 4.49
CA ASN A 79 -11.97 -5.37 5.76
C ASN A 79 -13.45 -4.98 6.01
N PRO A 80 -14.06 -5.39 7.13
CA PRO A 80 -15.47 -5.08 7.44
C PRO A 80 -15.73 -3.58 7.67
N ALA A 81 -14.71 -2.80 8.04
CA ALA A 81 -14.83 -1.35 8.20
C ALA A 81 -14.78 -0.59 6.86
N PHE A 82 -14.43 -1.26 5.76
CA PHE A 82 -14.34 -0.63 4.45
C PHE A 82 -15.60 -0.90 3.64
N ASN A 83 -16.08 0.14 2.95
CA ASN A 83 -17.19 0.08 2.01
C ASN A 83 -16.75 -0.61 0.70
N THR A 84 -16.49 -1.91 0.77
CA THR A 84 -15.99 -2.71 -0.35
C THR A 84 -17.04 -3.70 -0.80
N ARG A 85 -17.17 -3.87 -2.11
CA ARG A 85 -18.05 -4.88 -2.72
C ARG A 85 -17.20 -5.87 -3.48
N LEU A 86 -17.40 -7.16 -3.24
CA LEU A 86 -16.71 -8.22 -3.98
C LEU A 86 -17.57 -8.63 -5.18
N LEU A 87 -16.96 -8.63 -6.36
CA LEU A 87 -17.62 -9.07 -7.58
C LEU A 87 -17.41 -10.57 -7.81
N ALA A 88 -18.50 -11.32 -7.94
CA ALA A 88 -18.44 -12.79 -8.06
C ALA A 88 -17.98 -13.28 -9.45
N SER A 89 -18.30 -12.53 -10.50
CA SER A 89 -17.99 -12.87 -11.89
C SER A 89 -17.88 -11.61 -12.73
N LEU A 90 -16.95 -11.57 -13.68
CA LEU A 90 -16.74 -10.40 -14.55
C LEU A 90 -18.04 -9.98 -15.26
N PRO A 91 -18.34 -8.68 -15.32
CA PRO A 91 -19.55 -8.18 -15.95
C PRO A 91 -19.44 -8.23 -17.47
N ALA A 92 -20.58 -8.45 -18.15
CA ALA A 92 -20.62 -8.52 -19.61
C ALA A 92 -20.21 -7.19 -20.29
N ASP A 93 -20.40 -6.07 -19.59
CA ASP A 93 -20.08 -4.72 -20.06
C ASP A 93 -18.70 -4.20 -19.60
N LEU A 94 -17.81 -5.10 -19.15
CA LEU A 94 -16.45 -4.76 -18.67
C LEU A 94 -15.70 -3.84 -19.64
N ASN A 95 -15.83 -4.07 -20.93
CA ASN A 95 -15.10 -3.34 -21.98
C ASN A 95 -15.75 -2.04 -22.41
N THR A 96 -16.88 -1.66 -21.82
CA THR A 96 -17.60 -0.46 -22.21
C THR A 96 -17.75 0.50 -21.05
N ASN A 97 -18.16 0.03 -19.86
CA ASN A 97 -18.49 0.91 -18.73
C ASN A 97 -17.50 0.86 -17.56
N TRP A 98 -16.44 0.05 -17.63
CA TRP A 98 -15.55 -0.16 -16.50
C TRP A 98 -14.15 0.38 -16.77
N ILE A 99 -13.52 0.86 -15.69
CA ILE A 99 -12.09 1.11 -15.56
C ILE A 99 -11.53 0.03 -14.64
N VAL A 100 -10.57 -0.75 -15.13
CA VAL A 100 -9.94 -1.82 -14.38
C VAL A 100 -8.58 -1.37 -13.86
N ILE A 101 -8.41 -1.42 -12.53
CA ILE A 101 -7.20 -1.00 -11.83
C ILE A 101 -6.40 -2.23 -11.43
N TYR A 102 -5.15 -2.30 -11.92
CA TYR A 102 -4.18 -3.33 -11.58
C TYR A 102 -3.02 -2.76 -10.74
N PRO A 103 -2.61 -3.40 -9.64
CA PRO A 103 -1.33 -3.11 -9.00
C PRO A 103 -0.16 -3.57 -9.88
N GLU A 104 1.03 -3.04 -9.63
CA GLU A 104 2.24 -3.29 -10.43
C GLU A 104 2.69 -4.76 -10.49
N ILE A 105 2.28 -5.56 -9.52
CA ILE A 105 2.60 -7.00 -9.46
C ILE A 105 1.82 -7.83 -10.50
N VAL A 106 0.81 -7.24 -11.15
CA VAL A 106 0.00 -7.89 -12.17
C VAL A 106 0.63 -7.69 -13.53
N LEU A 107 0.94 -8.80 -14.19
CA LEU A 107 1.52 -8.80 -15.53
C LEU A 107 0.40 -8.66 -16.58
N GLY A 108 0.54 -7.67 -17.47
CA GLY A 108 -0.35 -7.44 -18.60
C GLY A 108 -1.79 -7.11 -18.18
N ASN A 109 -2.74 -7.46 -19.03
CA ASN A 109 -4.17 -7.21 -18.85
C ASN A 109 -4.96 -8.53 -18.76
N PRO A 110 -4.89 -9.25 -17.64
CA PRO A 110 -5.44 -10.60 -17.51
C PRO A 110 -6.97 -10.67 -17.59
N LEU A 111 -7.68 -9.56 -17.36
CA LEU A 111 -9.13 -9.49 -17.49
C LEU A 111 -9.58 -9.00 -18.87
N HIS A 112 -8.63 -8.77 -19.80
CA HIS A 112 -8.90 -8.31 -21.16
C HIS A 112 -9.78 -7.05 -21.22
N ALA A 113 -9.57 -6.12 -20.29
CA ALA A 113 -10.33 -4.88 -20.15
C ALA A 113 -9.88 -3.81 -21.16
N SER A 114 -10.80 -3.00 -21.69
CA SER A 114 -10.46 -1.91 -22.61
C SER A 114 -9.85 -0.69 -21.92
N ASN A 115 -10.33 -0.35 -20.72
CA ASN A 115 -9.85 0.80 -19.95
C ASN A 115 -9.04 0.32 -18.76
N VAL A 116 -7.72 0.40 -18.87
CA VAL A 116 -6.80 -0.16 -17.88
C VAL A 116 -6.02 0.94 -17.19
N VAL A 117 -6.05 0.93 -15.86
CA VAL A 117 -5.18 1.72 -14.99
C VAL A 117 -4.14 0.79 -14.37
N ARG A 118 -2.87 1.16 -14.49
CA ARG A 118 -1.77 0.55 -13.74
C ARG A 118 -1.39 1.46 -12.57
N TRP A 119 -1.62 0.98 -11.35
CA TRP A 119 -1.23 1.70 -10.15
C TRP A 119 0.08 1.13 -9.59
N PHE A 120 1.14 1.93 -9.64
CA PHE A 120 2.44 1.54 -9.13
C PHE A 120 2.53 1.85 -7.64
N LEU A 121 2.38 0.82 -6.81
CA LEU A 121 2.51 0.90 -5.35
C LEU A 121 3.97 0.87 -4.89
N HIS A 122 4.87 0.44 -5.77
CA HIS A 122 6.31 0.46 -5.56
C HIS A 122 7.07 0.73 -6.87
N ARG A 123 8.39 0.89 -6.77
CA ARG A 123 9.29 0.89 -7.93
C ARG A 123 9.07 -0.38 -8.75
N PRO A 124 8.74 -0.28 -10.05
CA PRO A 124 8.48 -1.45 -10.86
C PRO A 124 9.70 -2.35 -11.01
N GLY A 125 9.43 -3.65 -11.20
CA GLY A 125 10.46 -4.67 -11.24
C GLY A 125 11.05 -5.01 -9.87
N TYR A 126 10.76 -4.26 -8.81
CA TYR A 126 11.30 -4.57 -7.47
C TYR A 126 10.86 -5.94 -6.94
N HIS A 127 9.58 -6.29 -7.10
CA HIS A 127 9.05 -7.56 -6.60
C HIS A 127 9.23 -8.72 -7.58
N MET A 128 9.11 -8.45 -8.88
CA MET A 128 9.03 -9.50 -9.91
C MET A 128 10.28 -9.58 -10.80
N GLY A 129 11.21 -8.63 -10.70
CA GLY A 129 12.36 -8.47 -11.61
C GLY A 129 11.99 -8.02 -13.03
N ARG A 130 10.69 -7.88 -13.33
CA ARG A 130 10.13 -7.55 -14.64
C ARG A 130 8.79 -6.83 -14.51
N ILE A 131 8.39 -6.17 -15.60
CA ILE A 131 7.08 -5.55 -15.78
C ILE A 131 6.54 -5.92 -17.16
N SER A 132 5.24 -6.19 -17.23
CA SER A 132 4.53 -6.50 -18.47
C SER A 132 3.35 -5.56 -18.57
N ILE A 133 3.37 -4.68 -19.56
CA ILE A 133 2.47 -3.53 -19.65
C ILE A 133 1.84 -3.53 -21.03
N GLY A 134 0.51 -3.40 -21.07
CA GLY A 134 -0.25 -3.30 -22.31
C GLY A 134 -0.19 -1.89 -22.90
N GLU A 135 -0.45 -1.79 -24.20
CA GLU A 135 -0.63 -0.49 -24.85
C GLU A 135 -1.92 0.19 -24.35
N GLY A 136 -1.89 1.52 -24.28
CA GLY A 136 -3.08 2.31 -23.96
C GLY A 136 -3.47 2.32 -22.49
N GLU A 137 -2.58 1.95 -21.59
CA GLU A 137 -2.84 2.01 -20.16
C GLU A 137 -2.67 3.43 -19.59
N PHE A 138 -3.46 3.76 -18.57
CA PHE A 138 -3.26 4.93 -17.72
C PHE A 138 -2.40 4.54 -16.52
N HIS A 139 -1.23 5.14 -16.38
CA HIS A 139 -0.27 4.84 -15.33
C HIS A 139 -0.31 5.91 -14.24
N VAL A 140 -0.35 5.49 -12.98
CA VAL A 140 -0.33 6.38 -11.83
C VAL A 140 0.54 5.81 -10.71
N ASP A 141 1.30 6.67 -10.04
CA ASP A 141 2.16 6.26 -8.93
C ASP A 141 1.50 6.52 -7.59
N PHE A 142 1.90 5.74 -6.59
CA PHE A 142 1.54 5.99 -5.20
C PHE A 142 2.33 7.16 -4.58
N ASN A 143 3.65 7.23 -4.82
CA ASN A 143 4.59 8.21 -4.25
C ASN A 143 5.69 8.60 -5.28
N GLU A 144 5.31 9.01 -6.50
CA GLU A 144 6.24 9.50 -7.54
C GLU A 144 7.49 8.63 -7.76
N PHE A 145 7.29 7.36 -8.13
CA PHE A 145 8.40 6.42 -8.35
C PHE A 145 9.09 6.61 -9.71
N PHE A 146 8.39 7.20 -10.67
CA PHE A 146 8.89 7.52 -12.00
C PHE A 146 8.92 9.01 -12.20
N THR A 147 10.04 9.51 -12.74
CA THR A 147 10.16 10.95 -12.97
C THR A 147 9.66 11.41 -14.34
N ASP A 148 9.95 10.80 -15.50
CA ASP A 148 9.75 11.59 -16.74
C ASP A 148 9.26 10.94 -18.04
N ALA A 149 9.09 9.62 -18.16
CA ALA A 149 8.63 9.04 -19.43
C ALA A 149 7.47 8.05 -19.25
N ALA A 150 6.32 8.37 -19.86
CA ALA A 150 5.30 7.38 -20.13
C ALA A 150 5.91 6.27 -21.01
N LEU A 151 5.60 5.02 -20.69
CA LEU A 151 5.97 3.92 -21.57
C LEU A 151 5.28 4.11 -22.93
N PRO A 152 5.92 3.72 -24.06
CA PRO A 152 5.35 3.90 -25.38
C PRO A 152 3.90 3.39 -25.46
N GLY A 153 3.01 4.22 -26.01
CA GLY A 153 1.58 3.90 -26.13
C GLY A 153 0.76 4.03 -24.84
N CYS A 154 1.36 4.36 -23.70
CA CYS A 154 0.68 4.57 -22.42
C CYS A 154 0.60 6.06 -22.06
N TYR A 155 -0.31 6.40 -21.15
CA TYR A 155 -0.36 7.72 -20.53
C TYR A 155 0.17 7.63 -19.11
N LYS A 156 0.98 8.60 -18.69
CA LYS A 156 1.47 8.73 -17.32
C LYS A 156 0.86 9.96 -16.65
N SER A 157 0.14 9.73 -15.56
CA SER A 157 -0.37 10.79 -14.70
C SER A 157 0.78 11.63 -14.14
N GLN A 158 0.61 12.95 -14.17
CA GLN A 158 1.49 13.93 -13.50
C GLN A 158 1.22 14.03 -12.00
N GLU A 159 0.06 13.51 -11.56
CA GLU A 159 -0.37 13.51 -10.16
C GLU A 159 -0.30 12.07 -9.61
N SER A 160 0.12 11.93 -8.35
CA SER A 160 0.11 10.63 -7.65
C SER A 160 -1.27 10.30 -7.08
N LEU A 161 -1.60 9.00 -7.05
CA LEU A 161 -2.74 8.45 -6.33
C LEU A 161 -2.27 7.97 -4.96
N ASN A 162 -2.37 8.85 -3.96
CA ASN A 162 -1.90 8.58 -2.60
C ASN A 162 -3.08 8.18 -1.70
N VAL A 163 -3.18 6.90 -1.38
CA VAL A 163 -4.23 6.35 -0.52
C VAL A 163 -3.59 5.77 0.74
N VAL A 164 -3.77 6.44 1.88
CA VAL A 164 -3.26 5.97 3.16
C VAL A 164 -4.40 5.52 4.07
N HIS A 165 -4.10 4.57 4.95
CA HIS A 165 -4.99 4.14 6.01
C HIS A 165 -4.16 3.74 7.23
N TYR A 166 -4.55 4.24 8.39
CA TYR A 166 -3.94 3.88 9.67
C TYR A 166 -4.99 3.27 10.62
N PRO A 167 -4.70 2.13 11.28
CA PRO A 167 -5.60 1.50 12.25
C PRO A 167 -5.56 2.20 13.61
N PHE A 168 -6.05 3.45 13.67
CA PHE A 168 -6.06 4.28 14.90
C PHE A 168 -6.88 3.68 16.05
N ASP A 169 -7.80 2.76 15.78
CA ASP A 169 -8.56 2.02 16.77
C ASP A 169 -7.68 1.08 17.61
N LEU A 170 -6.66 0.49 16.98
CA LEU A 170 -5.68 -0.36 17.65
C LEU A 170 -4.51 0.45 18.20
N TYR A 171 -3.95 1.34 17.38
CA TYR A 171 -2.73 2.09 17.68
C TYR A 171 -3.07 3.50 18.17
N ASN A 172 -3.05 3.64 19.49
CA ASN A 172 -3.41 4.85 20.23
C ASN A 172 -2.86 4.74 21.66
N LEU A 173 -3.10 5.77 22.47
CA LEU A 173 -2.71 5.80 23.88
C LEU A 173 -3.72 5.15 24.83
N THR A 174 -4.85 4.62 24.35
CA THR A 174 -5.82 3.97 25.23
C THR A 174 -5.25 2.65 25.76
N GLY A 175 -5.08 2.59 27.09
CA GLY A 175 -4.45 1.45 27.78
C GLY A 175 -2.93 1.37 27.62
N ALA A 176 -2.30 2.45 27.15
CA ALA A 176 -0.85 2.59 27.08
C ALA A 176 -0.24 2.74 28.48
N ALA A 177 0.90 2.09 28.72
CA ALA A 177 1.71 2.32 29.91
C ALA A 177 2.26 3.76 29.89
N SER A 178 2.49 4.32 31.08
CA SER A 178 3.11 5.64 31.23
C SER A 178 4.58 5.60 30.82
N ASP A 179 5.17 6.76 30.51
CA ASP A 179 6.56 6.80 30.05
C ASP A 179 7.56 6.25 31.08
N GLU A 180 7.24 6.36 32.37
CA GLU A 180 8.05 5.90 33.50
C GLU A 180 7.95 4.38 33.74
N THR A 181 6.87 3.75 33.27
CA THR A 181 6.58 2.32 33.54
C THR A 181 6.90 1.42 32.35
N ARG A 182 7.10 2.00 31.16
CA ARG A 182 7.50 1.28 29.95
C ARG A 182 8.90 0.69 30.07
N THR A 183 9.05 -0.56 29.64
CA THR A 183 10.31 -1.31 29.67
C THR A 183 10.43 -2.21 28.44
N GLY A 184 11.65 -2.68 28.17
CA GLY A 184 11.94 -3.59 27.06
C GLY A 184 11.82 -2.96 25.68
N THR A 185 12.15 -3.78 24.68
CA THR A 185 12.22 -3.38 23.27
C THR A 185 11.33 -4.25 22.41
N ALA A 186 10.73 -3.68 21.37
CA ALA A 186 10.16 -4.42 20.26
C ALA A 186 10.98 -4.13 19.00
N TYR A 187 11.06 -5.07 18.07
CA TYR A 187 11.77 -4.83 16.81
C TYR A 187 11.18 -5.60 15.64
N CYS A 188 11.45 -5.13 14.42
CA CYS A 188 11.05 -5.80 13.19
C CYS A 188 12.21 -5.87 12.19
N VAL A 189 12.30 -6.95 11.41
CA VAL A 189 13.34 -7.12 10.38
C VAL A 189 12.76 -6.87 8.99
N ARG A 190 11.69 -7.58 8.63
CA ARG A 190 10.97 -7.47 7.34
C ARG A 190 11.90 -7.36 6.11
N LYS A 191 11.98 -6.17 5.49
CA LYS A 191 12.80 -5.88 4.31
C LYS A 191 14.27 -5.60 4.62
N GLY A 192 14.62 -5.39 5.89
CA GLY A 192 15.98 -5.14 6.37
C GLY A 192 16.82 -6.40 6.58
N LYS A 193 16.51 -7.51 5.90
CA LYS A 193 17.29 -8.75 6.02
C LYS A 193 18.75 -8.50 5.64
N GLY A 194 19.67 -8.92 6.50
CA GLY A 194 21.11 -8.75 6.30
C GLY A 194 21.70 -7.50 6.94
N LYS A 195 20.87 -6.62 7.54
CA LYS A 195 21.40 -5.54 8.39
C LYS A 195 22.02 -6.11 9.67
N PRO A 196 23.13 -5.52 10.16
CA PRO A 196 23.70 -5.89 11.45
C PRO A 196 22.70 -5.57 12.57
N VAL A 197 22.64 -6.43 13.59
CA VAL A 197 21.82 -6.18 14.77
C VAL A 197 22.56 -5.19 15.68
N GLU A 198 21.94 -4.04 15.93
CA GLU A 198 22.48 -2.90 16.69
C GLU A 198 21.85 -2.73 18.09
N HIS A 199 21.11 -3.72 18.59
CA HIS A 199 20.49 -3.66 19.92
C HIS A 199 20.58 -5.01 20.66
N ASP A 200 20.31 -4.98 21.97
CA ASP A 200 20.26 -6.20 22.78
C ASP A 200 18.99 -7.00 22.47
N LEU A 201 19.15 -8.27 22.12
CA LEU A 201 18.06 -9.18 21.83
C LEU A 201 17.50 -9.88 23.08
N SER A 202 18.18 -9.81 24.23
CA SER A 202 17.80 -10.57 25.43
C SER A 202 16.45 -10.16 26.03
N ASP A 203 16.07 -8.89 25.87
CA ASP A 203 14.79 -8.30 26.30
C ASP A 203 14.05 -7.62 25.13
N SER A 204 14.07 -8.29 23.97
CA SER A 204 13.50 -7.76 22.73
C SER A 204 12.47 -8.71 22.10
N ILE A 205 11.33 -8.14 21.71
CA ILE A 205 10.22 -8.88 21.10
C ILE A 205 10.23 -8.64 19.59
N LEU A 206 10.45 -9.71 18.81
CA LEU A 206 10.28 -9.68 17.36
C LEU A 206 8.79 -9.61 17.01
N ILE A 207 8.35 -8.55 16.33
CA ILE A 207 6.94 -8.38 15.94
C ILE A 207 6.59 -8.97 14.57
N ASP A 208 7.57 -9.48 13.83
CA ASP A 208 7.35 -9.99 12.48
C ASP A 208 6.41 -11.19 12.48
N GLY A 209 5.31 -11.07 11.73
CA GLY A 209 4.30 -12.13 11.57
C GLY A 209 3.21 -12.14 12.63
N LEU A 210 3.27 -11.25 13.64
CA LEU A 210 2.19 -11.10 14.63
C LEU A 210 0.97 -10.37 14.05
N GLU A 211 -0.17 -10.56 14.70
CA GLU A 211 -1.39 -9.83 14.36
C GLU A 211 -1.34 -8.38 14.86
N HIS A 212 -1.97 -7.45 14.14
CA HIS A 212 -1.92 -6.02 14.49
C HIS A 212 -2.40 -5.72 15.92
N ALA A 213 -3.40 -6.44 16.41
CA ALA A 213 -3.89 -6.28 17.79
C ALA A 213 -2.79 -6.64 18.81
N GLU A 214 -2.06 -7.72 18.58
CA GLU A 214 -0.94 -8.15 19.43
C GLU A 214 0.21 -7.15 19.36
N VAL A 215 0.55 -6.68 18.16
CA VAL A 215 1.58 -5.66 17.97
C VAL A 215 1.22 -4.35 18.69
N ALA A 216 -0.04 -3.91 18.60
CA ALA A 216 -0.51 -2.73 19.31
C ALA A 216 -0.39 -2.90 20.84
N THR A 217 -0.75 -4.08 21.38
CA THR A 217 -0.55 -4.40 22.80
C THR A 217 0.94 -4.38 23.20
N ILE A 218 1.83 -4.84 22.33
CA ILE A 218 3.28 -4.75 22.53
C ILE A 218 3.74 -3.27 22.55
N PHE A 219 3.37 -2.50 21.54
CA PHE A 219 3.75 -1.08 21.44
C PHE A 219 3.20 -0.22 22.58
N LYS A 220 2.06 -0.58 23.16
CA LYS A 220 1.49 0.09 24.33
C LYS A 220 2.28 -0.15 25.63
N ARG A 221 3.18 -1.14 25.68
CA ARG A 221 3.98 -1.46 26.89
C ARG A 221 5.48 -1.22 26.74
N VAL A 222 6.04 -1.38 25.54
CA VAL A 222 7.50 -1.28 25.35
C VAL A 222 7.97 0.17 25.43
N LYS A 223 9.24 0.36 25.83
CA LYS A 223 9.86 1.69 25.83
C LYS A 223 10.28 2.08 24.41
N THR A 224 10.88 1.15 23.69
CA THR A 224 11.48 1.42 22.38
C THR A 224 11.04 0.38 21.36
N PHE A 225 10.76 0.86 20.15
CA PHE A 225 10.60 0.07 18.95
C PHE A 225 11.77 0.35 18.00
N ILE A 226 12.40 -0.71 17.48
CA ILE A 226 13.55 -0.64 16.57
C ILE A 226 13.19 -1.31 15.24
N SER A 227 13.21 -0.54 14.15
CA SER A 227 12.94 -1.05 12.82
C SER A 227 14.22 -1.21 12.02
N TYR A 228 14.48 -2.43 11.53
CA TYR A 228 15.48 -2.68 10.49
C TYR A 228 14.92 -2.45 9.08
N ASP A 229 13.59 -2.39 8.95
CA ASP A 229 12.91 -1.97 7.73
C ASP A 229 12.82 -0.43 7.70
N THR A 230 13.59 0.21 6.82
CA THR A 230 13.61 1.67 6.68
C THR A 230 12.29 2.25 6.18
N TYR A 231 11.42 1.45 5.59
CA TYR A 231 10.15 1.90 5.03
C TYR A 231 9.00 1.04 5.55
N THR A 232 8.72 1.16 6.85
CA THR A 232 7.62 0.47 7.53
C THR A 232 6.65 1.44 8.19
N ALA A 233 5.35 1.14 8.12
CA ALA A 233 4.35 1.88 8.88
C ALA A 233 4.48 1.62 10.39
N TYR A 234 5.06 0.49 10.80
CA TYR A 234 5.21 0.12 12.20
C TYR A 234 5.96 1.17 13.03
N SER A 235 6.90 1.90 12.43
CA SER A 235 7.62 3.00 13.08
C SER A 235 6.66 4.09 13.56
N ALA A 236 5.75 4.54 12.69
CA ALA A 236 4.73 5.52 13.06
C ALA A 236 3.70 4.93 14.04
N LEU A 237 3.30 3.66 13.85
CA LEU A 237 2.33 2.98 14.72
C LEU A 237 2.84 2.80 16.16
N ALA A 238 4.15 2.59 16.34
CA ALA A 238 4.78 2.52 17.66
C ALA A 238 4.68 3.86 18.40
N VAL A 239 4.94 4.97 17.70
CA VAL A 239 4.83 6.33 18.25
C VAL A 239 3.38 6.66 18.63
N LEU A 240 2.39 6.26 17.83
CA LEU A 240 0.97 6.42 18.17
C LEU A 240 0.58 5.69 19.47
N CYS A 241 1.31 4.62 19.81
CA CYS A 241 1.13 3.89 21.06
C CYS A 241 2.01 4.42 22.21
N GLY A 242 2.80 5.47 21.99
CA GLY A 242 3.68 6.09 22.98
C GLY A 242 5.06 5.44 23.14
N ALA A 243 5.46 4.50 22.27
CA ALA A 243 6.82 3.97 22.26
C ALA A 243 7.75 4.87 21.44
N GLU A 244 9.01 4.98 21.85
CA GLU A 244 10.05 5.60 21.01
C GLU A 244 10.25 4.76 19.75
N SER A 245 10.38 5.38 18.58
CA SER A 245 10.62 4.66 17.32
C SER A 245 11.98 5.01 16.73
N ILE A 246 12.84 4.00 16.61
CA ILE A 246 14.17 4.12 16.01
C ILE A 246 14.18 3.31 14.71
N VAL A 247 14.58 3.94 13.62
CA VAL A 247 14.79 3.31 12.32
C VAL A 247 16.28 3.18 12.09
N VAL A 248 16.75 1.94 11.90
CA VAL A 248 18.16 1.64 11.62
C VAL A 248 18.49 2.08 10.18
N PRO A 249 19.39 3.05 9.99
CA PRO A 249 19.73 3.59 8.68
C PRO A 249 20.14 2.53 7.65
N ASP A 250 19.88 2.81 6.37
CA ASP A 250 20.51 2.05 5.29
C ASP A 250 21.94 2.57 5.08
N THR A 251 22.88 1.65 4.77
CA THR A 251 24.29 2.01 4.55
C THR A 251 24.42 3.06 3.44
N GLY A 252 25.04 4.21 3.77
CA GLY A 252 25.25 5.30 2.82
C GLY A 252 24.01 6.16 2.54
N VAL A 253 22.90 5.96 3.23
CA VAL A 253 21.69 6.78 3.08
C VAL A 253 21.58 7.76 4.25
N GLU A 254 21.74 9.05 3.96
CA GLU A 254 21.56 10.12 4.94
C GLU A 254 20.08 10.37 5.27
N LYS A 255 19.80 10.89 6.48
CA LYS A 255 18.45 11.19 6.99
C LYS A 255 17.60 12.02 6.03
N LEU A 256 18.17 13.06 5.41
CA LEU A 256 17.46 13.95 4.47
C LEU A 256 17.22 13.30 3.10
N SER A 257 17.98 12.25 2.77
CA SER A 257 17.78 11.45 1.57
C SER A 257 16.74 10.34 1.78
N TRP A 258 16.61 9.84 3.01
CA TRP A 258 15.58 8.87 3.38
C TRP A 258 14.16 9.45 3.23
N TYR A 259 13.90 10.60 3.86
CA TYR A 259 12.69 11.38 3.69
C TYR A 259 13.00 12.88 3.64
N LYS A 260 12.82 13.49 2.47
CA LYS A 260 13.05 14.93 2.26
C LYS A 260 12.07 15.78 3.08
N ASN A 261 10.78 15.43 3.06
CA ASN A 261 9.76 16.15 3.81
C ASN A 261 9.90 15.84 5.32
N PRO A 262 10.11 16.85 6.20
CA PRO A 262 10.18 16.64 7.64
C PRO A 262 8.90 16.04 8.25
N GLU A 263 7.72 16.33 7.68
CA GLU A 263 6.45 15.76 8.18
C GLU A 263 6.43 14.23 8.15
N MET A 264 7.17 13.63 7.21
CA MET A 264 7.28 12.17 7.08
C MET A 264 8.22 11.54 8.12
N ARG A 265 8.90 12.35 8.93
CA ARG A 265 9.89 11.94 9.94
C ARG A 265 9.48 12.31 11.37
N TYR A 266 8.32 12.94 11.57
CA TYR A 266 7.86 13.28 12.90
C TYR A 266 7.72 12.03 13.78
N GLY A 267 8.26 12.08 14.99
CA GLY A 267 8.25 10.93 15.90
C GLY A 267 9.27 9.84 15.58
N LEU A 268 10.01 9.95 14.47
CA LEU A 268 10.92 8.90 14.01
C LEU A 268 12.37 9.34 14.18
N ALA A 269 13.15 8.53 14.92
CA ALA A 269 14.60 8.67 14.97
C ALA A 269 15.20 7.91 13.80
N TYR A 270 16.02 8.56 12.98
CA TYR A 270 16.86 7.86 11.99
C TYR A 270 18.24 7.63 12.59
N GLY A 271 18.47 6.41 13.10
CA GLY A 271 19.59 6.10 13.98
C GLY A 271 19.31 6.40 15.47
N PHE A 272 20.13 5.85 16.36
CA PHE A 272 19.98 5.98 17.81
C PHE A 272 20.31 7.41 18.31
N GLU A 273 21.10 8.14 17.55
CA GLU A 273 21.51 9.52 17.79
C GLU A 273 20.37 10.53 17.61
N ASP A 274 19.31 10.17 16.87
CA ASP A 274 18.24 11.07 16.46
C ASP A 274 17.00 11.02 17.40
N ARG A 275 17.16 10.43 18.58
CA ARG A 275 16.08 10.20 19.56
C ARG A 275 15.46 11.48 20.10
N GLU A 276 16.26 12.51 20.34
CA GLU A 276 15.75 13.80 20.85
C GLU A 276 14.80 14.44 19.83
N TRP A 277 15.19 14.50 18.56
CA TRP A 277 14.31 14.99 17.49
C TRP A 277 13.00 14.18 17.40
N ALA A 278 13.10 12.85 17.47
CA ALA A 278 11.93 11.98 17.45
C ALA A 278 10.97 12.29 18.61
N LYS A 279 11.52 12.44 19.82
CA LYS A 279 10.74 12.77 21.02
C LYS A 279 10.06 14.14 20.91
N GLU A 280 10.79 15.17 20.49
CA GLU A 280 10.27 16.53 20.34
C GLU A 280 9.17 16.62 19.28
N THR A 281 9.26 15.81 18.21
CA THR A 281 8.32 15.85 17.10
C THR A 281 7.20 14.80 17.17
N ALA A 282 7.25 13.85 18.10
CA ALA A 282 6.23 12.82 18.27
C ALA A 282 4.79 13.38 18.39
N PRO A 283 4.52 14.49 19.11
CA PRO A 283 3.17 15.07 19.17
C PRO A 283 2.62 15.56 17.82
N LEU A 284 3.50 15.80 16.84
CA LEU A 284 3.11 16.26 15.49
C LEU A 284 2.69 15.10 14.57
N LEU A 285 2.98 13.85 14.94
CA LEU A 285 2.75 12.70 14.07
C LEU A 285 1.26 12.44 13.83
N GLU A 286 0.47 12.23 14.88
CA GLU A 286 -0.96 11.87 14.72
C GLU A 286 -1.75 12.91 13.89
N PRO A 287 -1.64 14.23 14.14
CA PRO A 287 -2.29 15.24 13.30
C PRO A 287 -1.85 15.15 11.83
N THR A 288 -0.56 14.88 11.59
CA THR A 288 0.00 14.72 10.25
C THR A 288 -0.57 13.50 9.52
N LEU A 289 -0.68 12.37 10.21
CA LEU A 289 -1.25 11.14 9.65
C LEU A 289 -2.73 11.32 9.30
N ARG A 290 -3.51 11.96 10.18
CA ARG A 290 -4.93 12.28 9.94
C ARG A 290 -5.11 13.23 8.76
N LYS A 291 -4.24 14.25 8.64
CA LYS A 291 -4.19 15.11 7.43
C LYS A 291 -3.84 14.31 6.18
N GLY A 292 -3.02 13.26 6.30
CA GLY A 292 -2.76 12.28 5.24
C GLY A 292 -4.03 11.60 4.74
N GLU A 293 -4.87 11.06 5.63
CA GLU A 293 -6.14 10.42 5.23
C GLU A 293 -7.09 11.40 4.53
N ALA A 294 -7.16 12.65 4.99
CA ALA A 294 -7.95 13.69 4.31
C ALA A 294 -7.39 14.00 2.89
N ARG A 295 -6.07 14.04 2.73
CA ARG A 295 -5.42 14.20 1.42
C ARG A 295 -5.71 13.02 0.49
N SER A 296 -5.88 11.80 1.01
CA SER A 296 -6.26 10.65 0.19
C SER A 296 -7.61 10.82 -0.48
N VAL A 297 -8.59 11.41 0.21
CA VAL A 297 -9.90 11.72 -0.41
C VAL A 297 -9.73 12.67 -1.60
N ALA A 298 -8.99 13.77 -1.42
CA ALA A 298 -8.72 14.72 -2.48
C ALA A 298 -7.92 14.10 -3.65
N SER A 299 -6.97 13.22 -3.34
CA SER A 299 -6.18 12.49 -4.34
C SER A 299 -7.05 11.55 -5.18
N VAL A 300 -7.97 10.82 -4.56
CA VAL A 300 -8.92 9.94 -5.27
C VAL A 300 -9.85 10.75 -6.17
N MET A 301 -10.39 11.89 -5.71
CA MET A 301 -11.23 12.75 -6.54
C MET A 301 -10.50 13.25 -7.79
N LYS A 302 -9.26 13.72 -7.63
CA LYS A 302 -8.42 14.13 -8.77
C LYS A 302 -8.12 12.98 -9.71
N PHE A 303 -7.78 11.81 -9.16
CA PHE A 303 -7.53 10.60 -9.95
C PHE A 303 -8.73 10.22 -10.81
N VAL A 304 -9.94 10.21 -10.24
CA VAL A 304 -11.18 9.94 -10.97
C VAL A 304 -11.36 10.92 -12.12
N ALA A 305 -11.26 12.23 -11.86
CA ALA A 305 -11.42 13.23 -12.91
C ALA A 305 -10.44 13.02 -14.07
N ASN A 306 -9.15 12.78 -13.75
CA ASN A 306 -8.11 12.59 -14.75
C ASN A 306 -8.31 11.31 -15.57
N VAL A 307 -8.70 10.21 -14.92
CA VAL A 307 -8.84 8.91 -15.59
C VAL A 307 -10.09 8.87 -16.47
N GLU A 308 -11.19 9.47 -16.03
CA GLU A 308 -12.41 9.59 -16.84
C GLU A 308 -12.18 10.53 -18.03
N GLU A 309 -11.48 11.65 -17.84
CA GLU A 309 -11.09 12.55 -18.94
C GLU A 309 -10.24 11.82 -19.97
N TYR A 310 -9.26 11.01 -19.54
CA TYR A 310 -8.41 10.25 -20.43
C TYR A 310 -9.19 9.24 -21.27
N PHE A 311 -10.06 8.43 -20.65
CA PHE A 311 -10.79 7.39 -21.37
C PHE A 311 -11.97 7.92 -22.19
N ASN A 312 -12.54 9.08 -21.85
CA ASN A 312 -13.58 9.72 -22.66
C ASN A 312 -13.05 10.37 -23.96
N LYS A 313 -11.73 10.60 -24.08
CA LYS A 313 -11.10 11.16 -25.28
C LYS A 313 -10.68 10.11 -26.32
N ARG A 314 -10.83 8.82 -26.02
CA ARG A 314 -10.48 7.70 -26.89
C ARG A 314 -11.72 7.15 -27.60
#